data_AF-A0A6P1UTZ2-F1
#
_entry.id   AF-A0A6P1UTZ2-F1
#
_cell.length_a   1.000
_cell.length_b   1.000
_cell.length_c   1.000
_cell.angle_alpha   90.00
_cell.angle_beta   90.00
_cell.angle_gamma   90.00
#
_symmetry.space_group_name_H-M   'P 1'
#
loop_
_entity.id
_entity.type
_entity.pdbx_description
1 polymer ?
#
loop_
_entity_poly.entity_id
_entity_poly.type
_entity_poly.pdbx_seq_one_letter_code
_entity_poly.pdbx_strand_id
1 'polypeptide(L)'
;MGKPAKFDYTQDAQSIAWAVLNGVTSIQNLHAFRNRVPGGARQADRIYPETREALRLIGEERKKARDCKAFKDLLRPFSQKYAAGETLTAILAPVLKGYRQMYLEKLGLALTHEQIIMLLVATDGVEQLEKYGYSVIGDFPTATTTRH
;
A
#
# COMPACT_ATOMS: atom_id res chain seq x y z
N MET A 1 9.90 -12.11 41.04
CA MET A 1 9.31 -11.46 39.84
C MET A 1 8.02 -12.20 39.50
N GLY A 2 6.87 -11.56 39.63
CA GLY A 2 5.57 -12.20 39.38
C GLY A 2 5.39 -12.55 37.90
N LYS A 3 4.70 -13.65 37.59
CA LYS A 3 4.32 -13.98 36.21
C LYS A 3 3.59 -12.77 35.60
N PRO A 4 3.94 -12.31 34.38
CA PRO A 4 3.20 -11.23 33.74
C PRO A 4 1.72 -11.62 33.68
N ALA A 5 0.84 -10.67 34.03
CA ALA A 5 -0.60 -10.89 34.00
C ALA A 5 -1.00 -11.35 32.58
N LYS A 6 -1.86 -12.38 32.50
CA LYS A 6 -2.35 -12.86 31.21
C LYS A 6 -3.14 -11.72 30.56
N PHE A 7 -2.80 -11.38 29.33
CA PHE A 7 -3.58 -10.44 28.52
C PHE A 7 -5.03 -10.92 28.40
N ASP A 8 -5.98 -10.02 28.59
CA ASP A 8 -7.42 -10.31 28.48
C ASP A 8 -7.87 -10.25 27.01
N TYR A 9 -8.30 -11.38 26.47
CA TYR A 9 -8.77 -11.51 25.08
C TYR A 9 -10.29 -11.36 24.92
N THR A 10 -10.99 -10.93 25.97
CA THR A 10 -12.44 -10.67 25.93
C THR A 10 -12.80 -9.21 25.64
N GLN A 11 -11.77 -8.37 25.45
CA GLN A 11 -11.87 -6.97 25.04
C GLN A 11 -12.33 -6.84 23.56
N ASP A 12 -12.55 -5.61 23.11
CA ASP A 12 -12.86 -5.31 21.70
C ASP A 12 -11.70 -5.64 20.75
N ALA A 13 -12.03 -5.87 19.48
CA ALA A 13 -11.09 -6.27 18.45
C ALA A 13 -9.92 -5.28 18.25
N GLN A 14 -10.18 -3.97 18.35
CA GLN A 14 -9.17 -2.93 18.18
C GLN A 14 -8.15 -2.98 19.31
N SER A 15 -8.60 -3.12 20.56
CA SER A 15 -7.73 -3.27 21.73
C SER A 15 -6.85 -4.51 21.64
N ILE A 16 -7.43 -5.65 21.22
CA ILE A 16 -6.68 -6.90 21.01
C ILE A 16 -5.65 -6.73 19.88
N ALA A 17 -6.07 -6.16 18.74
CA ALA A 17 -5.20 -5.94 17.59
C ALA A 17 -4.04 -5.01 17.94
N TRP A 18 -4.32 -3.90 18.63
CA TRP A 18 -3.33 -2.96 19.11
C TRP A 18 -2.32 -3.63 20.03
N ALA A 19 -2.78 -4.44 21.00
CA ALA A 19 -1.90 -5.13 21.92
C ALA A 19 -0.96 -6.12 21.21
N VAL A 20 -1.42 -6.79 20.15
CA VAL A 20 -0.58 -7.67 19.34
C VAL A 20 0.41 -6.88 18.49
N LEU A 21 -0.02 -5.80 17.84
CA LEU A 21 0.81 -5.00 16.95
C LEU A 21 1.90 -4.23 17.71
N ASN A 22 1.65 -3.88 18.98
CA ASN A 22 2.57 -3.15 19.85
C ASN A 22 3.36 -4.07 20.81
N GLY A 23 3.24 -5.39 20.68
CA GLY A 23 4.05 -6.35 21.45
C GLY A 23 3.65 -6.50 22.92
N VAL A 24 2.51 -5.96 23.35
CA VAL A 24 1.93 -6.22 24.69
C VAL A 24 1.53 -7.69 24.83
N THR A 25 1.07 -8.29 23.73
CA THR A 25 0.95 -9.74 23.57
C THR A 25 1.37 -10.15 22.16
N SER A 26 1.32 -11.45 21.85
CA SER A 26 1.70 -11.99 20.54
C SER A 26 0.51 -12.55 19.77
N ILE A 27 0.65 -12.63 18.45
CA ILE A 27 -0.35 -13.30 17.58
C ILE A 27 -0.45 -14.79 17.93
N GLN A 28 0.66 -15.42 18.35
CA GLN A 28 0.68 -16.81 18.81
C GLN A 28 -0.14 -16.98 20.09
N ASN A 29 -0.08 -16.04 21.03
CA ASN A 29 -0.90 -16.07 22.23
C ASN A 29 -2.39 -15.91 21.91
N LEU A 30 -2.74 -15.07 20.94
CA LEU A 30 -4.12 -14.94 20.45
C LEU A 30 -4.62 -16.24 19.81
N HIS A 31 -3.82 -16.89 18.96
CA HIS A 31 -4.16 -18.21 18.43
C HIS A 31 -4.29 -19.27 19.52
N ALA A 32 -3.38 -19.28 20.49
CA ALA A 32 -3.42 -20.21 21.62
C ALA A 32 -4.67 -20.00 22.49
N PHE A 33 -5.09 -18.75 22.72
CA PHE A 33 -6.34 -18.43 23.40
C PHE A 33 -7.53 -19.05 22.66
N ARG A 34 -7.65 -18.80 21.35
CA ARG A 34 -8.73 -19.36 20.52
C ARG A 34 -8.72 -20.89 20.49
N ASN A 35 -7.55 -21.53 20.46
CA ASN A 35 -7.43 -22.98 20.40
C ASN A 35 -7.74 -23.70 21.72
N ARG A 36 -7.79 -22.98 22.86
CA ARG A 36 -8.20 -23.56 24.16
C ARG A 36 -9.72 -23.70 24.30
N VAL A 37 -10.50 -23.06 23.44
CA VAL A 37 -11.96 -23.20 23.43
C VAL A 37 -12.30 -24.62 22.97
N PRO A 38 -13.10 -25.41 23.72
CA PRO A 38 -13.57 -26.71 23.26
C PRO A 38 -14.27 -26.59 21.90
N GLY A 39 -13.82 -27.33 20.90
CA GLY A 39 -14.29 -27.15 19.50
C GLY A 39 -13.41 -26.21 18.65
N GLY A 40 -12.30 -25.72 19.20
CA GLY A 40 -11.23 -25.02 18.48
C GLY A 40 -11.65 -23.67 17.88
N ALA A 41 -10.96 -23.28 16.81
CA ALA A 41 -11.11 -21.97 16.18
C ALA A 41 -12.56 -21.63 15.76
N ARG A 42 -13.33 -22.62 15.26
CA ARG A 42 -14.73 -22.40 14.86
C ARG A 42 -15.64 -22.08 16.04
N GLN A 43 -15.41 -22.72 17.19
CA GLN A 43 -16.17 -22.41 18.40
C GLN A 43 -15.71 -21.09 19.01
N ALA A 44 -14.40 -20.80 18.96
CA ALA A 44 -13.87 -19.50 19.37
C ALA A 44 -14.45 -18.34 18.54
N ASP A 45 -14.69 -18.52 17.23
CA ASP A 45 -15.34 -17.51 16.39
C ASP A 45 -16.77 -17.17 16.84
N ARG A 46 -17.46 -18.13 17.48
CA ARG A 46 -18.83 -17.93 17.99
C ARG A 46 -18.83 -17.30 19.38
N ILE A 47 -17.93 -17.75 20.26
CA ILE A 47 -17.89 -17.30 21.66
C ILE A 47 -17.13 -15.97 21.80
N TYR A 48 -16.08 -15.78 21.01
CA TYR A 48 -15.19 -14.62 21.04
C TYR A 48 -15.01 -14.02 19.64
N PRO A 49 -16.09 -13.48 19.03
CA PRO A 49 -16.04 -12.92 17.67
C PRO A 49 -14.98 -11.82 17.52
N GLU A 50 -14.76 -11.02 18.57
CA GLU A 50 -13.73 -9.97 18.63
C GLU A 50 -12.31 -10.50 18.37
N THR A 51 -12.01 -11.75 18.75
CA THR A 51 -10.70 -12.34 18.51
C THR A 51 -10.46 -12.68 17.04
N ARG A 52 -11.52 -13.01 16.29
CA ARG A 52 -11.46 -13.20 14.85
C ARG A 52 -11.28 -11.86 14.14
N GLU A 53 -12.05 -10.87 14.58
CA GLU A 53 -11.96 -9.53 14.01
C GLU A 53 -10.60 -8.88 14.27
N ALA A 54 -10.04 -9.06 15.47
CA ALA A 54 -8.67 -8.64 15.77
C ALA A 54 -7.65 -9.27 14.81
N LEU A 55 -7.78 -10.57 14.48
CA LEU A 55 -6.91 -11.23 13.49
C LEU A 55 -7.04 -10.62 12.09
N ARG A 56 -8.25 -10.22 11.68
CA ARG A 56 -8.49 -9.51 10.42
C ARG A 56 -7.74 -8.17 10.42
N LEU A 57 -7.93 -7.35 11.46
CA LEU A 57 -7.28 -6.04 11.62
C LEU A 57 -5.74 -6.16 11.64
N ILE A 58 -5.19 -7.11 12.38
CA ILE A 58 -3.74 -7.39 12.41
C ILE A 58 -3.24 -7.77 11.00
N GLY A 59 -4.00 -8.60 10.27
CA GLY A 59 -3.67 -9.00 8.92
C GLY A 59 -3.61 -7.81 7.95
N GLU A 60 -4.60 -6.92 8.03
CA GLU A 60 -4.68 -5.70 7.21
C GLU A 60 -3.53 -4.74 7.52
N GLU A 61 -3.24 -4.50 8.79
CA GLU A 61 -2.19 -3.56 9.17
C GLU A 61 -0.80 -4.08 8.79
N ARG A 62 -0.56 -5.39 8.94
CA ARG A 62 0.67 -6.02 8.45
C ARG A 62 0.77 -5.97 6.92
N LYS A 63 -0.35 -6.07 6.20
CA LYS A 63 -0.36 -5.92 4.74
C LYS A 63 0.04 -4.49 4.35
N LYS A 64 -0.60 -3.48 4.95
CA LYS A 64 -0.24 -2.06 4.73
C LYS A 64 1.23 -1.79 5.02
N ALA A 65 1.77 -2.32 6.12
CA ALA A 65 3.18 -2.16 6.47
C ALA A 65 4.13 -2.80 5.43
N ARG A 66 3.79 -3.99 4.92
CA ARG A 66 4.56 -4.65 3.83
C ARG A 66 4.51 -3.84 2.54
N ASP A 67 3.32 -3.38 2.14
CA ASP A 67 3.14 -2.61 0.92
C ASP A 67 3.90 -1.28 1.03
N CYS A 68 3.80 -0.58 2.17
CA CYS A 68 4.58 0.63 2.45
C CYS A 68 6.09 0.40 2.33
N LYS A 69 6.60 -0.71 2.89
CA LYS A 69 8.01 -1.07 2.79
C LYS A 69 8.41 -1.30 1.33
N ALA A 70 7.61 -2.02 0.55
CA ALA A 70 7.88 -2.28 -0.85
C ALA A 70 7.99 -0.97 -1.66
N PHE A 71 7.07 -0.03 -1.45
CA PHE A 71 7.15 1.29 -2.10
C PHE A 71 8.37 2.09 -1.65
N LYS A 72 8.71 2.09 -0.36
CA LYS A 72 9.92 2.76 0.14
C LYS A 72 11.19 2.16 -0.46
N ASP A 73 11.27 0.85 -0.57
CA ASP A 73 12.40 0.15 -1.16
C ASP A 73 12.52 0.46 -2.67
N LEU A 74 11.39 0.54 -3.38
CA LEU A 74 11.35 0.95 -4.79
C LEU A 74 11.80 2.41 -5.00
N LEU A 75 11.34 3.32 -4.15
CA LEU A 75 11.66 4.75 -4.27
C LEU A 75 13.08 5.09 -3.82
N ARG A 76 13.65 4.31 -2.90
CA ARG A 76 14.97 4.57 -2.29
C ARG A 76 16.06 4.95 -3.29
N PRO A 77 16.36 4.19 -4.37
CA PRO A 77 17.41 4.55 -5.31
C PRO A 77 17.14 5.87 -6.03
N PHE A 78 15.88 6.17 -6.37
CA PHE A 78 15.52 7.44 -7.01
C PHE A 78 15.67 8.62 -6.05
N SER A 79 15.21 8.46 -4.80
CA SER A 79 15.37 9.48 -3.76
C SER A 79 16.83 9.79 -3.46
N GLN A 80 17.71 8.77 -3.47
CA GLN A 80 19.15 8.97 -3.26
C GLN A 80 19.80 9.78 -4.38
N LYS A 81 19.47 9.48 -5.64
CA LYS A 81 19.96 10.25 -6.80
C LYS A 81 19.47 11.69 -6.78
N TYR A 82 18.19 11.89 -6.46
CA TYR A 82 17.61 13.22 -6.34
C TYR A 82 18.29 14.02 -5.22
N ALA A 83 18.52 13.40 -4.06
CA ALA A 83 19.24 14.01 -2.95
C ALA A 83 20.71 14.35 -3.29
N ALA A 84 21.31 13.62 -4.23
CA ALA A 84 22.64 13.91 -4.77
C ALA A 84 22.65 15.04 -5.83
N GLY A 85 21.50 15.64 -6.13
CA GLY A 85 21.37 16.77 -7.05
C GLY A 85 20.99 16.41 -8.48
N GLU A 86 20.68 15.15 -8.78
CA GLU A 86 20.17 14.76 -10.10
C GLU A 86 18.74 15.29 -10.33
N THR A 87 18.45 15.75 -11.55
CA THR A 87 17.09 16.16 -11.92
C THR A 87 16.18 14.95 -12.14
N LEU A 88 14.86 15.13 -12.00
CA LEU A 88 13.88 14.05 -12.28
C LEU A 88 14.01 13.50 -13.70
N THR A 89 14.23 14.36 -14.70
CA THR A 89 14.41 13.92 -16.10
C THR A 89 15.72 13.17 -16.33
N ALA A 90 16.78 13.45 -15.56
CA ALA A 90 18.01 12.67 -15.58
C ALA A 90 17.82 11.29 -14.93
N ILE A 91 17.17 11.25 -13.77
CA ILE A 91 16.86 10.01 -13.04
C ILE A 91 16.00 9.07 -13.88
N LEU A 92 15.01 9.62 -14.59
CA LEU A 92 14.06 8.88 -15.42
C LEU A 92 14.53 8.70 -16.88
N ALA A 93 15.67 9.28 -17.27
CA ALA A 93 16.15 9.30 -18.66
C ALA A 93 16.17 7.93 -19.35
N PRO A 94 16.56 6.82 -18.71
CA PRO A 94 16.56 5.51 -19.37
C PRO A 94 15.19 5.10 -19.92
N VAL A 95 14.11 5.43 -19.20
CA VAL A 95 12.74 5.11 -19.61
C VAL A 95 12.20 6.16 -20.59
N LEU A 96 12.45 7.44 -20.32
CA LEU A 96 11.95 8.54 -21.16
C LEU A 96 12.54 8.52 -22.58
N LYS A 97 13.80 8.09 -22.74
CA LYS A 97 14.41 7.89 -24.06
C LYS A 97 13.67 6.83 -24.88
N GLY A 98 13.26 5.73 -24.25
CA GLY A 98 12.48 4.68 -24.90
C GLY A 98 11.11 5.16 -25.36
N TYR A 99 10.37 5.87 -24.50
CA TYR A 99 9.10 6.48 -24.89
C TYR A 99 9.27 7.50 -26.01
N ARG A 100 10.31 8.34 -25.96
CA ARG A 100 10.60 9.32 -27.00
C ARG A 100 10.80 8.65 -28.35
N GLN A 101 11.59 7.58 -28.40
CA GLN A 101 11.82 6.80 -29.61
C GLN A 101 10.50 6.19 -30.12
N MET A 102 9.71 5.58 -29.22
CA MET A 102 8.42 4.98 -29.59
C MET A 102 7.47 6.00 -30.22
N TYR A 103 7.29 7.18 -29.60
CA TYR A 103 6.39 8.22 -30.13
C TYR A 103 6.88 8.81 -31.45
N LEU A 104 8.20 8.96 -31.61
CA LEU A 104 8.77 9.44 -32.86
C LEU A 104 8.55 8.42 -34.00
N GLU A 105 8.86 7.15 -33.78
CA GLU A 105 8.78 6.11 -34.80
C GLU A 105 7.33 5.80 -35.20
N LYS A 106 6.42 5.74 -34.22
CA LYS A 106 5.02 5.33 -34.48
C LYS A 106 4.14 6.48 -34.96
N LEU A 107 4.37 7.70 -34.47
CA LEU A 107 3.47 8.83 -34.66
C LEU A 107 4.14 10.05 -35.31
N GLY A 108 5.46 10.00 -35.56
CA GLY A 108 6.20 11.17 -36.03
C GLY A 108 6.34 12.27 -34.98
N LEU A 109 6.08 11.99 -33.70
CA LEU A 109 6.05 12.98 -32.63
C LEU A 109 7.38 13.04 -31.87
N ALA A 110 8.13 14.13 -32.08
CA ALA A 110 9.40 14.39 -31.40
C ALA A 110 9.19 15.03 -30.02
N LEU A 111 8.64 14.27 -29.07
CA LEU A 111 8.35 14.77 -27.72
C LEU A 111 9.61 14.99 -26.87
N THR A 112 9.56 16.00 -26.00
CA THR A 112 10.53 16.21 -24.90
C THR A 112 10.27 15.22 -23.75
N HIS A 113 11.27 15.03 -22.89
CA HIS A 113 11.13 14.18 -21.70
C HIS A 113 10.01 14.67 -20.77
N GLU A 114 9.88 15.99 -20.62
CA GLU A 114 8.85 16.66 -19.83
C GLU A 114 7.46 16.42 -20.43
N GLN A 115 7.30 16.55 -21.75
CA GLN A 115 6.04 16.25 -22.43
C GLN A 115 5.62 14.78 -22.28
N ILE A 116 6.59 13.86 -22.30
CA ILE A 116 6.32 12.43 -22.07
C ILE A 116 5.83 12.23 -20.62
N ILE A 117 6.47 12.84 -19.62
CA ILE A 117 6.01 12.76 -18.23
C ILE A 117 4.58 13.28 -18.10
N MET A 118 4.29 14.47 -18.67
CA MET A 118 2.94 15.04 -18.63
C MET A 118 1.90 14.13 -19.27
N LEU A 119 2.23 13.53 -20.44
CA LEU A 119 1.34 12.61 -21.14
C LEU A 119 1.04 11.36 -20.30
N LEU A 120 2.07 10.72 -19.73
CA LEU A 120 1.90 9.51 -18.91
C LEU A 120 1.09 9.79 -17.63
N VAL A 121 1.25 10.97 -17.03
CA VAL A 121 0.42 11.37 -15.87
C VAL A 121 -1.03 11.61 -16.30
N ALA A 122 -1.25 12.27 -17.43
CA ALA A 122 -2.59 12.61 -17.94
C ALA A 122 -3.39 11.45 -18.52
N THR A 123 -2.73 10.34 -18.88
CA THR A 123 -3.39 9.10 -19.28
C THR A 123 -3.38 8.09 -18.13
N ASP A 124 -2.22 7.49 -17.89
CA ASP A 124 -2.09 6.30 -17.05
C ASP A 124 -2.22 6.65 -15.57
N GLY A 125 -1.69 7.80 -15.16
CA GLY A 125 -1.79 8.28 -13.78
C GLY A 125 -3.24 8.50 -13.34
N VAL A 126 -4.02 9.16 -14.18
CA VAL A 126 -5.45 9.42 -13.95
C VAL A 126 -6.25 8.12 -13.95
N GLU A 127 -6.08 7.28 -14.98
CA GLU A 127 -6.81 6.01 -15.09
C GLU A 127 -6.58 5.11 -13.87
N GLN A 128 -5.35 5.08 -13.35
CA GLN A 128 -5.04 4.30 -12.16
C GLN A 128 -5.73 4.84 -10.91
N LEU A 129 -5.77 6.16 -10.70
CA LEU A 129 -6.49 6.75 -9.56
C LEU A 129 -7.97 6.38 -9.60
N GLU A 130 -8.61 6.55 -10.75
CA GLU A 130 -10.02 6.24 -10.96
C GLU A 130 -10.31 4.74 -10.73
N LYS A 131 -9.44 3.86 -11.21
CA LYS A 131 -9.52 2.41 -10.99
C LYS A 131 -9.49 2.03 -9.51
N TYR A 132 -8.76 2.78 -8.68
CA TYR A 132 -8.73 2.58 -7.23
C TYR A 132 -9.83 3.35 -6.49
N GLY A 133 -10.74 4.02 -7.20
CA GLY A 133 -11.86 4.77 -6.63
C GLY A 133 -11.48 6.16 -6.11
N TYR A 134 -10.33 6.70 -6.53
CA TYR A 134 -9.87 8.04 -6.15
C TYR A 134 -10.08 9.01 -7.32
N SER A 135 -10.72 10.15 -7.04
CA SER A 135 -10.85 11.23 -8.02
C SER A 135 -9.58 12.07 -8.08
N VAL A 136 -9.30 12.63 -9.26
CA VAL A 136 -8.27 13.66 -9.42
C VAL A 136 -8.66 14.90 -8.59
N ILE A 137 -7.71 15.45 -7.85
CA ILE A 137 -7.91 16.63 -7.02
C ILE A 137 -7.48 17.87 -7.81
N GLY A 138 -8.40 18.82 -8.01
CA GLY A 138 -8.16 20.08 -8.73
C GLY A 138 -8.32 19.97 -10.25
N ASP A 139 -8.03 21.07 -10.94
CA ASP A 139 -8.13 21.15 -12.40
C ASP A 139 -6.89 20.51 -13.05
N PHE A 140 -7.04 19.30 -13.56
CA PHE A 140 -6.00 18.60 -14.30
C PHE A 140 -6.53 18.16 -15.68
N PRO A 141 -5.87 18.54 -16.78
CA PRO A 141 -6.29 18.11 -18.11
C PRO A 141 -6.03 16.60 -18.27
N THR A 142 -7.08 15.83 -18.51
CA THR A 142 -7.00 14.39 -18.76
C THR A 142 -7.28 14.11 -20.23
N ALA A 143 -6.69 13.06 -20.79
CA ALA A 143 -6.90 12.72 -22.20
C ALA A 143 -8.33 12.22 -22.50
N THR A 144 -9.15 11.97 -21.48
CA THR A 144 -10.46 11.31 -21.61
C THR A 144 -11.61 12.28 -21.95
N THR A 145 -11.36 13.58 -22.13
CA THR A 145 -12.40 14.52 -22.59
C THR A 145 -12.60 14.46 -24.10
N THR A 146 -13.32 13.44 -24.59
CA THR A 146 -14.43 13.50 -25.58
C THR A 146 -14.75 12.10 -26.10
N ARG A 147 -15.75 11.44 -25.50
CA ARG A 147 -16.64 10.58 -26.27
C ARG A 147 -17.81 11.46 -26.71
N HIS A 148 -17.71 11.98 -27.94
CA HIS A 148 -18.87 12.42 -28.69
C HIS A 148 -19.51 11.21 -29.37
#